data_AF-A0A7J4IS77-F1
#
_entry.id   AF-A0A7J4IS77-F1
#
_cell.length_a   1.000
_cell.length_b   1.000
_cell.length_c   1.000
_cell.angle_alpha   90.00
_cell.angle_beta   90.00
_cell.angle_gamma   90.00
#
_symmetry.space_group_name_H-M   'P 1'
#
loop_
_entity.id
_entity.type
_entity.pdbx_description
1 polymer ?
#
loop_
_entity_poly.entity_id
_entity_poly.type
_entity_poly.pdbx_seq_one_letter_code
_entity_poly.pdbx_strand_id
1 'polypeptide(L)'
;MQVDQVLLDDLYRSRLMSLRQKAEEIKLSKSGSVEVLRARLIQYQILTDTDLSWDGIQSMPHKQIGEVLKIFGIKSSGSHKERRQRLWLHLNFDSRRMTIERLAELDRDKLHVMCQHLELPLTGNRTILMGRVAGVLTSQFNAWGRIKRSLRRNGIPNVTNNLNDISELNEQIISVEIPNLNLRQDVEINIASSAALEDAHDSLLMGFENSDFTTQGDILTIQARIEDLDRMISTIIRSHEGFWGEKESDLLLRLATRRGWPLSNDKVREKLVLVATNIAEIKGAKMKSSTEIDLSDSGTIDRVRNKLSKIDNLLAERKKS
;
A
#
# COMPACT_ATOMS: atom_id res chain seq x y z
N MET A 1 -20.26 17.49 16.52
CA MET A 1 -20.73 16.67 15.40
C MET A 1 -20.93 15.24 15.90
N GLN A 2 -22.13 14.68 15.78
CA GLN A 2 -22.40 13.31 16.20
C GLN A 2 -21.92 12.39 15.07
N VAL A 3 -20.97 11.50 15.38
CA VAL A 3 -20.32 10.65 14.38
C VAL A 3 -20.55 9.20 14.79
N ASP A 4 -21.10 8.40 13.87
CA ASP A 4 -21.15 6.95 14.04
C ASP A 4 -19.73 6.39 13.98
N GLN A 5 -19.16 6.15 15.16
CA GLN A 5 -17.77 5.69 15.30
C GLN A 5 -17.60 4.25 14.80
N VAL A 6 -18.65 3.42 14.85
CA VAL A 6 -18.60 2.03 14.39
C VAL A 6 -18.51 2.00 12.88
N LEU A 7 -19.38 2.76 12.19
CA LEU A 7 -19.34 2.89 10.74
C LEU A 7 -18.02 3.52 10.28
N LEU A 8 -17.51 4.53 11.00
CA LEU A 8 -16.25 5.18 10.66
C LEU A 8 -15.05 4.21 10.76
N ASP A 9 -15.00 3.39 11.81
CA ASP A 9 -13.92 2.39 11.99
C ASP A 9 -13.95 1.34 10.88
N ASP A 10 -15.14 0.86 10.53
CA ASP A 10 -15.33 -0.08 9.42
C ASP A 10 -14.87 0.51 8.08
N LEU A 11 -15.19 1.78 7.78
CA LEU A 11 -14.69 2.46 6.57
C LEU A 11 -13.16 2.59 6.55
N TYR A 12 -12.52 2.85 7.70
CA TYR A 12 -11.06 2.93 7.79
C TYR A 12 -10.36 1.60 7.51
N ARG A 13 -10.95 0.49 7.95
CA ARG A 13 -10.35 -0.85 7.85
C ARG A 13 -10.77 -1.61 6.58
N SER A 14 -11.93 -1.25 6.02
CA SER A 14 -12.49 -1.86 4.81
C SER A 14 -11.49 -1.88 3.64
N ARG A 15 -11.50 -2.98 2.88
CA ARG A 15 -10.66 -3.21 1.69
C ARG A 15 -11.29 -2.55 0.46
N LEU A 16 -10.54 -2.46 -0.65
CA LEU A 16 -11.00 -1.77 -1.85
C LEU A 16 -12.34 -2.30 -2.38
N MET A 17 -12.48 -3.63 -2.47
CA MET A 17 -13.70 -4.25 -3.03
C MET A 17 -14.92 -3.99 -2.16
N SER A 18 -14.80 -4.08 -0.83
CA SER A 18 -15.92 -3.77 0.07
C SER A 18 -16.30 -2.30 0.01
N LEU A 19 -15.34 -1.38 -0.12
CA LEU A 19 -15.63 0.05 -0.33
C LEU A 19 -16.32 0.31 -1.67
N ARG A 20 -15.94 -0.40 -2.75
CA ARG A 20 -16.60 -0.28 -4.05
C ARG A 20 -18.04 -0.79 -4.01
N GLN A 21 -18.27 -1.92 -3.34
CA GLN A 21 -19.61 -2.45 -3.14
C GLN A 21 -20.49 -1.48 -2.35
N LYS A 22 -19.99 -0.96 -1.22
CA LYS A 22 -20.68 0.09 -0.45
C LYS A 22 -20.97 1.34 -1.28
N ALA A 23 -20.00 1.77 -2.10
CA ALA A 23 -20.20 2.91 -3.00
C ALA A 23 -21.29 2.62 -4.05
N GLU A 24 -21.37 1.41 -4.58
CA GLU A 24 -22.39 0.99 -5.55
C GLU A 24 -23.78 0.91 -4.94
N GLU A 25 -23.91 0.36 -3.74
CA GLU A 25 -25.16 0.33 -2.96
C GLU A 25 -25.72 1.75 -2.75
N ILE A 26 -24.84 2.73 -2.60
CA ILE A 26 -25.17 4.15 -2.37
C ILE A 26 -25.17 4.96 -3.69
N LYS A 27 -25.00 4.30 -4.84
CA LYS A 27 -24.95 4.92 -6.19
C LYS A 27 -23.87 6.00 -6.35
N LEU A 28 -22.75 5.87 -5.65
CA LEU A 28 -21.57 6.71 -5.78
C LEU A 28 -20.57 6.13 -6.80
N SER A 29 -19.72 7.00 -7.34
CA SER A 29 -18.65 6.57 -8.25
C SER A 29 -17.71 5.58 -7.56
N LYS A 30 -17.47 4.44 -8.22
CA LYS A 30 -16.49 3.41 -7.83
C LYS A 30 -15.05 3.76 -8.20
N SER A 31 -14.84 4.91 -8.85
CA SER A 31 -13.54 5.32 -9.40
C SER A 31 -12.62 5.88 -8.32
N GLY A 32 -11.32 5.66 -8.51
CA GLY A 32 -10.26 6.13 -7.64
C GLY A 32 -9.67 5.03 -6.78
N SER A 33 -8.67 5.43 -5.99
CA SER A 33 -7.98 4.53 -5.10
C SER A 33 -8.73 4.30 -3.79
N VAL A 34 -8.24 3.37 -2.95
CA VAL A 34 -8.85 3.05 -1.64
C VAL A 34 -9.13 4.31 -0.82
N GLU A 35 -8.15 5.21 -0.71
CA GLU A 35 -8.30 6.40 0.13
C GLU A 35 -9.26 7.43 -0.47
N VAL A 36 -9.33 7.52 -1.80
CA VAL A 36 -10.32 8.36 -2.50
C VAL A 36 -11.74 7.85 -2.24
N LEU A 37 -11.93 6.53 -2.30
CA LEU A 37 -13.22 5.91 -1.99
C LEU A 37 -13.59 6.07 -0.51
N ARG A 38 -12.63 5.92 0.41
CA ARG A 38 -12.87 6.19 1.83
C ARG A 38 -13.26 7.65 2.07
N ALA A 39 -12.52 8.60 1.52
CA ALA A 39 -12.85 10.01 1.65
C ALA A 39 -14.27 10.30 1.13
N ARG A 40 -14.64 9.74 -0.03
CA ARG A 40 -15.97 9.89 -0.61
C ARG A 40 -17.07 9.27 0.25
N LEU A 41 -16.86 8.05 0.76
CA LEU A 41 -17.82 7.37 1.62
C LEU A 41 -17.97 8.06 2.97
N ILE A 42 -16.86 8.50 3.59
CA ILE A 42 -16.89 9.28 4.83
C ILE A 42 -17.63 10.60 4.62
N GLN A 43 -17.37 11.30 3.51
CA GLN A 43 -18.10 12.51 3.16
C GLN A 43 -19.61 12.25 3.09
N TYR A 44 -20.02 11.20 2.39
CA TYR A 44 -21.44 10.97 2.11
C TYR A 44 -22.20 10.31 3.28
N GLN A 45 -21.56 9.43 4.04
CA GLN A 45 -22.23 8.66 5.10
C GLN A 45 -22.05 9.27 6.49
N ILE A 46 -20.97 10.02 6.73
CA ILE A 46 -20.60 10.51 8.07
C ILE A 46 -20.68 12.04 8.14
N LEU A 47 -20.32 12.73 7.06
CA LEU A 47 -20.32 14.19 6.98
C LEU A 47 -21.51 14.73 6.17
N THR A 48 -22.68 14.09 6.29
CA THR A 48 -23.90 14.44 5.53
C THR A 48 -24.27 15.92 5.65
N ASP A 49 -24.16 16.46 6.87
CA ASP A 49 -24.61 17.81 7.20
C ASP A 49 -23.49 18.86 7.09
N THR A 50 -22.28 18.44 6.69
CA THR A 50 -21.13 19.34 6.58
C THR A 50 -20.98 19.82 5.15
N ASP A 51 -21.08 21.13 4.94
CA ASP A 51 -20.74 21.70 3.64
C ASP A 51 -19.23 21.65 3.39
N LEU A 52 -18.84 20.76 2.47
CA LEU A 52 -17.46 20.58 2.00
C LEU A 52 -17.22 21.21 0.61
N SER A 53 -18.13 22.07 0.14
CA SER A 53 -17.90 22.93 -1.01
C SER A 53 -16.76 23.91 -0.74
N TRP A 54 -16.29 24.61 -1.78
CA TRP A 54 -15.24 25.62 -1.60
C TRP A 54 -15.68 26.74 -0.64
N ASP A 55 -16.90 27.25 -0.80
CA ASP A 55 -17.48 28.28 0.09
C ASP A 55 -17.68 27.74 1.52
N GLY A 56 -18.13 26.49 1.65
CA GLY A 56 -18.25 25.79 2.93
C GLY A 56 -16.91 25.70 3.66
N ILE A 57 -15.84 25.27 2.96
CA ILE A 57 -14.49 25.16 3.53
C ILE A 57 -13.94 26.53 3.94
N GLN A 58 -14.18 27.59 3.14
CA GLN A 58 -13.71 28.94 3.45
C GLN A 58 -14.41 29.54 4.68
N SER A 59 -15.71 29.34 4.80
CA SER A 59 -16.51 29.82 5.95
C SER A 59 -16.38 28.96 7.22
N MET A 60 -15.82 27.74 7.11
CA MET A 60 -15.71 26.81 8.22
C MET A 60 -14.74 27.31 9.32
N PRO A 61 -15.19 27.33 10.60
CA PRO A 61 -14.34 27.73 11.72
C PRO A 61 -13.16 26.77 11.92
N HIS A 62 -12.04 27.31 12.41
CA HIS A 62 -10.78 26.57 12.55
C HIS A 62 -10.89 25.28 13.38
N LYS A 63 -11.72 25.32 14.44
CA LYS A 63 -12.02 24.17 15.28
C LYS A 63 -12.75 23.06 14.50
N GLN A 64 -13.78 23.42 13.75
CA GLN A 64 -14.58 22.47 12.97
C GLN A 64 -13.76 21.81 11.85
N ILE A 65 -12.91 22.55 11.14
CA ILE A 65 -12.00 21.93 10.15
C ILE A 65 -11.08 20.92 10.84
N GLY A 66 -10.58 21.24 12.04
CA GLY A 66 -9.77 20.31 12.83
C GLY A 66 -10.52 19.01 13.17
N GLU A 67 -11.82 19.09 13.44
CA GLU A 67 -12.69 17.93 13.69
C GLU A 67 -12.93 17.12 12.42
N VAL A 68 -13.27 17.78 11.31
CA VAL A 68 -13.44 17.16 9.98
C VAL A 68 -12.17 16.41 9.56
N LEU A 69 -10.98 17.03 9.70
CA LEU A 69 -9.71 16.39 9.39
C LEU A 69 -9.43 15.16 10.28
N LYS A 70 -9.90 15.14 11.53
CA LYS A 70 -9.81 13.96 12.40
C LYS A 70 -10.73 12.83 11.94
N ILE A 71 -11.91 13.16 11.42
CA ILE A 71 -12.89 12.20 10.89
C ILE A 71 -12.49 11.64 9.54
N PHE A 72 -11.74 12.39 8.75
CA PHE A 72 -11.04 11.81 7.60
C PHE A 72 -9.81 10.99 8.00
N GLY A 73 -9.43 10.99 9.28
CA GLY A 73 -8.28 10.25 9.78
C GLY A 73 -6.92 10.80 9.32
N ILE A 74 -6.86 12.08 8.91
CA ILE A 74 -5.65 12.76 8.42
C ILE A 74 -5.10 13.76 9.45
N LYS A 75 -4.01 14.47 9.12
CA LYS A 75 -3.36 15.40 10.07
C LYS A 75 -4.23 16.63 10.32
N SER A 76 -4.67 16.82 11.56
CA SER A 76 -5.55 17.93 11.96
C SER A 76 -4.84 19.13 12.59
N SER A 77 -3.52 19.06 12.81
CA SER A 77 -2.73 20.17 13.34
C SER A 77 -2.32 21.18 12.25
N GLY A 78 -1.89 22.37 12.65
CA GLY A 78 -1.47 23.44 11.72
C GLY A 78 -2.37 24.67 11.76
N SER A 79 -1.97 25.70 11.02
CA SER A 79 -2.69 26.97 10.88
C SER A 79 -4.06 26.77 10.20
N HIS A 80 -4.97 27.75 10.31
CA HIS A 80 -6.29 27.66 9.68
C HIS A 80 -6.18 27.48 8.17
N LYS A 81 -5.29 28.24 7.53
CA LYS A 81 -4.98 28.13 6.11
C LYS A 81 -4.46 26.75 5.73
N GLU A 82 -3.47 26.22 6.45
CA GLU A 82 -2.92 24.87 6.17
C GLU A 82 -3.98 23.78 6.28
N ARG A 83 -4.88 23.89 7.27
CA ARG A 83 -5.97 22.93 7.44
C ARG A 83 -6.98 22.99 6.28
N ARG A 84 -7.33 24.18 5.80
CA ARG A 84 -8.21 24.35 4.61
C ARG A 84 -7.56 23.78 3.35
N GLN A 85 -6.31 24.14 3.08
CA GLN A 85 -5.55 23.59 1.95
C GLN A 85 -5.52 22.06 1.99
N ARG A 86 -5.23 21.49 3.16
CA ARG A 86 -5.17 20.04 3.36
C ARG A 86 -6.52 19.37 3.13
N LEU A 87 -7.60 19.94 3.67
CA LEU A 87 -8.96 19.43 3.49
C LEU A 87 -9.33 19.46 2.00
N TRP A 88 -9.10 20.59 1.33
CA TRP A 88 -9.40 20.72 -0.09
C TRP A 88 -8.61 19.74 -0.96
N LEU A 89 -7.30 19.57 -0.70
CA LEU A 89 -6.48 18.58 -1.39
C LEU A 89 -7.00 17.15 -1.19
N HIS A 90 -7.40 16.81 0.04
CA HIS A 90 -7.91 15.48 0.39
C HIS A 90 -9.21 15.12 -0.34
N LEU A 91 -10.09 16.11 -0.55
CA LEU A 91 -11.37 15.91 -1.20
C LEU A 91 -11.26 15.82 -2.73
N ASN A 92 -10.34 16.59 -3.32
CA ASN A 92 -10.30 16.78 -4.77
C ASN A 92 -9.25 15.93 -5.49
N PHE A 93 -8.23 15.44 -4.79
CA PHE A 93 -7.11 14.75 -5.43
C PHE A 93 -6.74 13.44 -4.74
N ASP A 94 -6.13 12.57 -5.54
CA ASP A 94 -5.46 11.39 -5.02
C ASP A 94 -4.01 11.74 -4.67
N SER A 95 -3.65 11.61 -3.39
CA SER A 95 -2.28 11.81 -2.89
C SER A 95 -1.21 10.96 -3.60
N ARG A 96 -1.57 9.87 -4.28
CA ARG A 96 -0.64 9.07 -5.07
C ARG A 96 -0.44 9.58 -6.49
N ARG A 97 -1.40 10.34 -7.02
CA ARG A 97 -1.41 10.78 -8.43
C ARG A 97 -1.03 12.26 -8.56
N MET A 98 -1.35 13.07 -7.56
CA MET A 98 -1.03 14.50 -7.55
C MET A 98 0.38 14.71 -6.99
N THR A 99 1.37 14.56 -7.88
CA THR A 99 2.79 14.74 -7.58
C THR A 99 3.36 15.97 -8.27
N ILE A 100 4.61 16.34 -7.96
CA ILE A 100 5.28 17.51 -8.55
C ILE A 100 5.48 17.29 -10.06
N GLU A 101 5.78 16.06 -10.48
CA GLU A 101 5.91 15.67 -11.88
C GLU A 101 4.59 15.86 -12.62
N ARG A 102 3.47 15.45 -11.99
CA ARG A 102 2.13 15.64 -12.57
C ARG A 102 1.75 17.11 -12.72
N LEU A 103 2.21 17.99 -11.82
CA LEU A 103 1.98 19.43 -11.96
C LEU A 103 2.61 20.00 -13.24
N ALA A 104 3.74 19.43 -13.69
CA ALA A 104 4.43 19.87 -14.90
C ALA A 104 3.64 19.55 -16.18
N GLU A 105 2.63 18.69 -16.11
CA GLU A 105 1.72 18.38 -17.22
C GLU A 105 0.43 19.23 -17.20
N LEU A 106 0.17 19.99 -16.12
CA LEU A 106 -1.10 20.73 -15.98
C LEU A 106 -1.11 22.06 -16.73
N ASP A 107 -2.23 22.38 -17.35
CA ASP A 107 -2.43 23.67 -18.03
C ASP A 107 -2.41 24.85 -17.03
N ARG A 108 -2.11 26.04 -17.53
CA ARG A 108 -2.09 27.27 -16.72
C ARG A 108 -3.43 27.52 -16.01
N ASP A 109 -4.55 27.24 -16.69
CA ASP A 109 -5.88 27.48 -16.14
C ASP A 109 -6.19 26.53 -14.97
N LYS A 110 -5.79 25.26 -15.07
CA LYS A 110 -5.90 24.30 -13.95
C LYS A 110 -5.05 24.75 -12.77
N LEU A 111 -3.81 25.18 -13.02
CA LEU A 111 -2.94 25.71 -11.97
C LEU A 111 -3.50 26.99 -11.33
N HIS A 112 -4.17 27.84 -12.10
CA HIS A 112 -4.85 29.03 -11.59
C HIS A 112 -6.00 28.66 -10.64
N VAL A 113 -6.85 27.71 -11.05
CA VAL A 113 -7.93 27.17 -10.20
C VAL A 113 -7.36 26.56 -8.92
N MET A 114 -6.27 25.80 -9.01
CA MET A 114 -5.60 25.25 -7.83
C MET A 114 -5.07 26.35 -6.92
N CYS A 115 -4.43 27.39 -7.46
CA CYS A 115 -3.98 28.52 -6.66
C CYS A 115 -5.14 29.23 -5.94
N GLN A 116 -6.29 29.39 -6.60
CA GLN A 116 -7.48 29.99 -6.00
C GLN A 116 -7.95 29.19 -4.78
N HIS A 117 -8.10 27.87 -4.93
CA HIS A 117 -8.61 27.02 -3.86
C HIS A 117 -7.59 26.78 -2.74
N LEU A 118 -6.29 26.90 -3.05
CA LEU A 118 -5.20 26.83 -2.08
C LEU A 118 -4.88 28.19 -1.43
N GLU A 119 -5.66 29.24 -1.70
CA GLU A 119 -5.46 30.60 -1.16
C GLU A 119 -4.03 31.12 -1.46
N LEU A 120 -3.57 30.88 -2.67
CA LEU A 120 -2.28 31.34 -3.19
C LEU A 120 -2.49 32.55 -4.10
N PRO A 121 -1.49 33.43 -4.26
CA PRO A 121 -1.60 34.53 -5.21
C PRO A 121 -1.82 33.99 -6.63
N LEU A 122 -2.73 34.63 -7.37
CA LEU A 122 -3.15 34.21 -8.71
C LEU A 122 -2.30 34.81 -9.84
N THR A 123 -1.39 35.72 -9.50
CA THR A 123 -0.55 36.45 -10.47
C THR A 123 0.66 35.64 -10.92
N GLY A 124 1.08 35.81 -12.17
CA GLY A 124 2.31 35.22 -12.70
C GLY A 124 2.11 34.29 -13.90
N ASN A 125 3.23 33.81 -14.44
CA ASN A 125 3.25 32.84 -15.52
C ASN A 125 2.97 31.41 -15.00
N ARG A 126 2.78 30.46 -15.90
CA ARG A 126 2.48 29.05 -15.57
C ARG A 126 3.48 28.47 -14.57
N THR A 127 4.77 28.72 -14.78
CA THR A 127 5.87 28.19 -13.94
C THR A 127 5.83 28.73 -12.52
N ILE A 128 5.49 30.01 -12.34
CA ILE A 128 5.31 30.63 -11.01
C ILE A 128 4.11 30.02 -10.29
N LEU A 129 2.96 29.86 -10.97
CA LEU A 129 1.78 29.22 -10.38
C LEU A 129 2.08 27.76 -9.98
N MET A 130 2.73 27.01 -10.87
CA MET A 130 3.19 25.65 -10.61
C MET A 130 4.10 25.58 -9.38
N GLY A 131 5.11 26.46 -9.28
CA GLY A 131 6.03 26.49 -8.15
C GLY A 131 5.34 26.75 -6.82
N ARG A 132 4.31 27.60 -6.78
CA ARG A 132 3.51 27.86 -5.56
C ARG A 132 2.68 26.64 -5.17
N VAL A 133 2.00 26.00 -6.11
CA VAL A 133 1.23 24.78 -5.86
C VAL A 133 2.16 23.66 -5.40
N ALA A 134 3.32 23.48 -6.04
CA ALA A 134 4.33 22.51 -5.63
C ALA A 134 4.81 22.78 -4.19
N GLY A 135 5.02 24.04 -3.81
CA GLY A 135 5.36 24.41 -2.43
C GLY A 135 4.29 23.98 -1.40
N VAL A 136 3.00 24.07 -1.76
CA VAL A 136 1.92 23.56 -0.90
C VAL A 136 1.92 22.03 -0.85
N LEU A 137 2.09 21.34 -1.97
CA LEU A 137 2.16 19.87 -1.98
C LEU A 137 3.33 19.35 -1.12
N THR A 138 4.49 20.00 -1.19
CA THR A 138 5.66 19.67 -0.38
C THR A 138 5.42 19.95 1.11
N SER A 139 4.84 21.10 1.46
CA SER A 139 4.56 21.42 2.87
C SER A 139 3.48 20.51 3.48
N GLN A 140 2.57 20.01 2.65
CA GLN A 140 1.51 19.08 3.05
C GLN A 140 1.89 17.62 2.82
N PHE A 141 3.14 17.30 2.51
CA PHE A 141 3.57 15.93 2.24
C PHE A 141 3.19 14.98 3.39
N ASN A 142 2.57 13.84 3.08
CA ASN A 142 2.00 12.88 4.04
C ASN A 142 0.94 13.42 5.02
N ALA A 143 0.49 14.67 4.88
CA ALA A 143 -0.47 15.27 5.78
C ALA A 143 -1.94 15.08 5.33
N TRP A 144 -2.17 14.80 4.04
CA TRP A 144 -3.49 14.58 3.42
C TRP A 144 -3.52 13.29 2.61
N GLY A 145 -4.72 12.89 2.16
CA GLY A 145 -4.91 11.73 1.30
C GLY A 145 -4.88 10.41 2.07
N ARG A 146 -3.76 10.10 2.72
CA ARG A 146 -3.58 8.85 3.46
C ARG A 146 -4.10 8.93 4.88
N ILE A 147 -5.00 8.00 5.23
CA ILE A 147 -5.46 7.80 6.60
C ILE A 147 -4.30 7.33 7.48
N LYS A 148 -4.23 7.86 8.71
CA LYS A 148 -3.20 7.52 9.70
C LYS A 148 -3.11 6.01 9.91
N ARG A 149 -1.86 5.51 9.95
CA ARG A 149 -1.54 4.09 10.13
C ARG A 149 -2.13 3.50 11.41
N SER A 150 -2.19 4.27 12.49
CA SER A 150 -2.78 3.87 13.76
C SER A 150 -4.27 3.54 13.61
N LEU A 151 -5.04 4.40 12.93
CA LEU A 151 -6.47 4.17 12.69
C LEU A 151 -6.70 2.97 11.77
N ARG A 152 -5.84 2.76 10.78
CA ARG A 152 -5.96 1.59 9.88
C ARG A 152 -5.67 0.24 10.56
N ARG A 153 -4.73 0.20 11.51
CA ARG A 153 -4.30 -1.05 12.17
C ARG A 153 -5.08 -1.31 13.45
N ASN A 154 -5.18 -0.29 14.28
CA ASN A 154 -5.70 -0.39 15.64
C ASN A 154 -7.13 0.15 15.74
N GLY A 155 -7.64 0.81 14.70
CA GLY A 155 -8.98 1.38 14.70
C GLY A 155 -9.14 2.57 15.62
N ILE A 156 -10.40 2.94 15.83
CA ILE A 156 -10.80 3.97 16.78
C ILE A 156 -10.81 3.36 18.19
N PRO A 157 -9.99 3.87 19.14
CA PRO A 157 -9.79 3.24 20.46
C PRO A 157 -11.07 2.93 21.25
N ASN A 158 -12.07 3.81 21.18
CA ASN A 158 -13.33 3.65 21.91
C ASN A 158 -14.23 2.55 21.34
N VAL A 159 -14.07 2.20 20.06
CA VAL A 159 -14.85 1.14 19.39
C VAL A 159 -14.18 -0.21 19.59
N THR A 160 -12.85 -0.27 19.55
CA THR A 160 -12.11 -1.52 19.77
C THR A 160 -12.21 -2.04 21.20
N ASN A 161 -12.30 -1.16 22.19
CA ASN A 161 -12.50 -1.58 23.58
C ASN A 161 -13.91 -2.16 23.79
N ASN A 162 -14.94 -1.53 23.23
CA ASN A 162 -16.31 -2.05 23.30
C ASN A 162 -16.49 -3.38 22.53
N LEU A 163 -15.78 -3.61 21.43
CA LEU A 163 -15.81 -4.89 20.72
C LEU A 163 -15.16 -6.02 21.55
N ASN A 164 -14.12 -5.72 22.33
CA ASN A 164 -13.54 -6.69 23.25
C ASN A 164 -14.52 -7.01 24.40
N ASP A 165 -15.23 -6.01 24.94
CA ASP A 165 -16.26 -6.22 25.97
C ASP A 165 -17.46 -7.03 25.45
N ILE A 166 -17.85 -6.86 24.18
CA ILE A 166 -18.91 -7.66 23.53
C ILE A 166 -18.43 -9.11 23.25
N SER A 167 -17.14 -9.29 22.99
CA SER A 167 -16.54 -10.62 22.76
C SER A 167 -16.52 -11.44 24.05
N GLU A 168 -16.20 -10.83 25.20
CA GLU A 168 -16.24 -11.48 26.52
C GLU A 168 -17.66 -11.87 26.96
N LEU A 169 -18.69 -11.12 26.54
CA LEU A 169 -20.10 -11.47 26.81
C LEU A 169 -20.63 -12.59 25.91
N ASN A 170 -20.11 -12.72 24.68
CA ASN A 170 -20.53 -13.77 23.74
C ASN A 170 -19.83 -15.13 23.99
N GLU A 171 -18.67 -15.16 24.65
CA GLU A 171 -18.02 -16.41 25.06
C GLU A 171 -18.77 -17.17 26.17
N GLN A 172 -19.70 -16.52 26.89
CA GLN A 172 -20.49 -17.18 27.93
C GLN A 172 -21.72 -17.94 27.42
N ILE A 173 -22.08 -17.85 26.13
CA ILE A 173 -23.37 -18.35 25.62
C ILE A 173 -23.25 -19.57 24.67
N ILE A 174 -22.06 -19.97 24.22
CA ILE A 174 -21.92 -21.12 23.30
C ILE A 174 -20.88 -22.12 23.82
N SER A 175 -21.23 -22.83 24.89
CA SER A 175 -20.66 -24.13 25.22
C SER A 175 -21.51 -25.24 24.61
N VAL A 176 -21.23 -25.57 23.35
CA VAL A 176 -21.59 -26.89 22.80
C VAL A 176 -20.35 -27.45 22.11
N GLU A 177 -19.77 -28.47 22.74
CA GLU A 177 -18.67 -29.27 22.23
C GLU A 177 -19.05 -29.95 20.90
N ILE A 178 -18.23 -29.78 19.87
CA ILE A 178 -18.08 -30.73 18.76
C ILE A 178 -16.57 -30.87 18.46
N PRO A 179 -16.08 -32.10 18.16
CA PRO A 179 -14.72 -32.51 18.48
C PRO A 179 -13.64 -32.00 17.52
N ASN A 180 -12.48 -31.79 18.14
CA ASN A 180 -11.12 -31.69 17.62
C ASN A 180 -10.91 -32.32 16.21
N LEU A 181 -10.83 -31.48 15.17
CA LEU A 181 -10.11 -31.81 13.94
C LEU A 181 -8.88 -30.90 13.83
N ASN A 182 -7.72 -31.54 13.84
CA ASN A 182 -6.42 -30.98 13.49
C ASN A 182 -6.49 -30.26 12.13
N LEU A 183 -6.59 -28.93 12.15
CA LEU A 183 -6.36 -28.10 10.98
C LEU A 183 -4.89 -27.68 10.97
N ARG A 184 -4.13 -28.33 10.10
CA ARG A 184 -2.83 -27.85 9.64
C ARG A 184 -3.00 -26.39 9.21
N GLN A 185 -2.05 -25.56 9.61
CA GLN A 185 -2.00 -24.15 9.27
C GLN A 185 -1.68 -23.99 7.77
N ASP A 186 -2.70 -24.15 6.94
CA ASP A 186 -2.62 -23.83 5.53
C ASP A 186 -2.58 -22.31 5.41
N VAL A 187 -1.42 -21.79 5.07
CA VAL A 187 -1.23 -20.39 4.69
C VAL A 187 -2.02 -20.18 3.39
N GLU A 188 -3.26 -19.69 3.50
CA GLU A 188 -4.06 -19.26 2.35
C GLU A 188 -3.42 -18.01 1.70
N ILE A 189 -2.50 -18.25 0.77
CA ILE A 189 -1.93 -17.20 -0.09
C ILE A 189 -2.89 -16.97 -1.26
N ASN A 190 -3.56 -15.82 -1.23
CA ASN A 190 -4.50 -15.33 -2.23
C ASN A 190 -3.91 -15.40 -3.66
N ILE A 191 -4.74 -15.90 -4.60
CA ILE A 191 -4.58 -15.67 -6.04
C ILE A 191 -4.49 -14.14 -6.25
N ALA A 192 -3.56 -13.65 -7.05
CA ALA A 192 -3.47 -12.21 -7.30
C ALA A 192 -4.81 -11.72 -7.87
N SER A 193 -5.42 -10.72 -7.21
CA SER A 193 -6.63 -10.07 -7.73
C SER A 193 -6.33 -9.50 -9.13
N SER A 194 -7.30 -9.44 -10.06
CA SER A 194 -7.01 -8.91 -11.41
C SER A 194 -6.40 -7.50 -11.38
N ALA A 195 -6.69 -6.71 -10.35
CA ALA A 195 -6.07 -5.40 -10.11
C ALA A 195 -4.55 -5.43 -9.80
N ALA A 196 -4.04 -6.51 -9.20
CA ALA A 196 -2.60 -6.68 -8.95
C ALA A 196 -1.85 -7.10 -10.23
N LEU A 197 -2.53 -7.84 -11.11
CA LEU A 197 -2.02 -8.15 -12.45
C LEU A 197 -2.06 -6.92 -13.37
N GLU A 198 -3.11 -6.11 -13.28
CA GLU A 198 -3.21 -4.80 -13.96
C GLU A 198 -2.13 -3.82 -13.46
N ASP A 199 -1.87 -3.75 -12.15
CA ASP A 199 -0.80 -2.89 -11.60
C ASP A 199 0.60 -3.37 -12.00
N ALA A 200 0.81 -4.68 -12.10
CA ALA A 200 2.05 -5.26 -12.61
C ALA A 200 2.23 -5.00 -14.11
N HIS A 201 1.16 -5.08 -14.88
CA HIS A 201 1.12 -4.75 -16.30
C HIS A 201 1.47 -3.27 -16.53
N ASP A 202 0.83 -2.36 -15.82
CA ASP A 202 1.12 -0.92 -15.90
C ASP A 202 2.53 -0.62 -15.41
N SER A 203 2.99 -1.27 -14.34
CA SER A 203 4.35 -1.11 -13.83
C SER A 203 5.41 -1.55 -14.84
N LEU A 204 5.19 -2.62 -15.61
CA LEU A 204 6.08 -3.03 -16.71
C LEU A 204 6.14 -1.97 -17.82
N LEU A 205 5.00 -1.36 -18.14
CA LEU A 205 4.90 -0.35 -19.20
C LEU A 205 5.36 1.05 -18.74
N MET A 206 5.45 1.34 -17.45
CA MET A 206 5.89 2.66 -16.98
C MET A 206 7.31 3.02 -17.49
N GLY A 207 7.40 4.06 -18.33
CA GLY A 207 8.65 4.55 -18.93
C GLY A 207 9.16 3.74 -20.12
N PHE A 208 8.39 2.76 -20.61
CA PHE A 208 8.81 1.88 -21.71
C PHE A 208 8.96 2.65 -23.04
N GLU A 209 8.16 3.70 -23.25
CA GLU A 209 8.15 4.52 -24.47
C GLU A 209 9.47 5.24 -24.75
N ASN A 210 10.30 5.45 -23.71
CA ASN A 210 11.60 6.10 -23.81
C ASN A 210 12.78 5.13 -24.01
N SER A 211 12.52 3.83 -24.14
CA SER A 211 13.54 2.78 -24.34
C SER A 211 13.77 2.45 -25.83
N ASP A 212 14.87 1.76 -26.14
CA ASP A 212 15.15 1.26 -27.48
C ASP A 212 14.14 0.18 -27.93
N PHE A 213 13.93 0.09 -29.24
CA PHE A 213 12.89 -0.76 -29.84
C PHE A 213 13.01 -2.26 -29.46
N THR A 214 14.25 -2.75 -29.28
CA THR A 214 14.53 -4.10 -28.80
C THR A 214 14.05 -4.31 -27.36
N THR A 215 14.40 -3.39 -26.45
CA THR A 215 13.93 -3.42 -25.05
C THR A 215 12.41 -3.30 -24.94
N GLN A 216 11.78 -2.50 -25.79
CA GLN A 216 10.31 -2.37 -25.83
C GLN A 216 9.65 -3.70 -26.23
N GLY A 217 10.16 -4.38 -27.25
CA GLY A 217 9.66 -5.69 -27.66
C GLY A 217 9.81 -6.77 -26.59
N ASP A 218 10.94 -6.75 -25.87
CA ASP A 218 11.21 -7.69 -24.77
C ASP A 218 10.24 -7.48 -23.60
N ILE A 219 9.97 -6.22 -23.23
CA ILE A 219 9.00 -5.87 -22.16
C ILE A 219 7.58 -6.29 -22.53
N LEU A 220 7.14 -6.05 -23.77
CA LEU A 220 5.81 -6.46 -24.24
C LEU A 220 5.65 -7.99 -24.23
N THR A 221 6.71 -8.72 -24.58
CA THR A 221 6.72 -10.19 -24.53
C THR A 221 6.56 -10.73 -23.12
N ILE A 222 7.19 -10.07 -22.14
CA ILE A 222 7.06 -10.40 -20.71
C ILE A 222 5.66 -10.02 -20.19
N GLN A 223 5.14 -8.86 -20.60
CA GLN A 223 3.81 -8.37 -20.21
C GLN A 223 2.69 -9.30 -20.69
N ALA A 224 2.78 -9.84 -21.90
CA ALA A 224 1.84 -10.85 -22.40
C ALA A 224 1.83 -12.14 -21.55
N ARG A 225 2.86 -12.38 -20.72
CA ARG A 225 3.04 -13.55 -19.86
C ARG A 225 2.95 -13.21 -18.37
N ILE A 226 2.29 -12.09 -18.02
CA ILE A 226 2.20 -11.62 -16.62
C ILE A 226 1.51 -12.63 -15.69
N GLU A 227 0.57 -13.43 -16.20
CA GLU A 227 -0.07 -14.49 -15.41
C GLU A 227 0.92 -15.61 -15.05
N ASP A 228 1.85 -15.94 -15.95
CA ASP A 228 2.92 -16.89 -15.67
C ASP A 228 3.93 -16.31 -14.67
N LEU A 229 4.20 -15.00 -14.74
CA LEU A 229 4.99 -14.30 -13.73
C LEU A 229 4.38 -14.47 -12.34
N ASP A 230 3.08 -14.22 -12.21
CA ASP A 230 2.34 -14.34 -10.95
C ASP A 230 2.38 -15.76 -10.38
N ARG A 231 2.22 -16.78 -11.24
CA ARG A 231 2.32 -18.20 -10.87
C ARG A 231 3.73 -18.57 -10.41
N MET A 232 4.77 -18.08 -11.09
CA MET A 232 6.16 -18.32 -10.69
C MET A 232 6.45 -17.72 -9.32
N ILE A 233 6.05 -16.47 -9.09
CA ILE A 233 6.21 -15.78 -7.81
C ILE A 233 5.46 -16.51 -6.70
N SER A 234 4.22 -16.92 -6.95
CA SER A 234 3.42 -17.70 -6.00
C SER A 234 4.11 -19.02 -5.62
N THR A 235 4.74 -19.69 -6.58
CA THR A 235 5.46 -20.95 -6.35
C THR A 235 6.71 -20.73 -5.50
N ILE A 236 7.48 -19.66 -5.79
CA ILE A 236 8.69 -19.31 -5.06
C ILE A 236 8.35 -18.95 -3.61
N ILE A 237 7.31 -18.13 -3.38
CA ILE A 237 6.87 -17.75 -2.04
C ILE A 237 6.44 -18.99 -1.24
N ARG A 238 5.76 -19.96 -1.88
CA ARG A 238 5.36 -21.23 -1.23
C ARG A 238 6.56 -22.10 -0.87
N SER A 239 7.60 -22.16 -1.71
CA SER A 239 8.78 -22.99 -1.44
C SER A 239 9.75 -22.35 -0.44
N HIS A 240 9.74 -21.02 -0.29
CA HIS A 240 10.64 -20.26 0.58
C HIS A 240 9.93 -19.69 1.83
N GLU A 241 8.98 -20.44 2.41
CA GLU A 241 8.32 -20.10 3.70
C GLU A 241 7.68 -18.70 3.75
N GLY A 242 7.25 -18.17 2.60
CA GLY A 242 6.64 -16.85 2.52
C GLY A 242 7.63 -15.68 2.45
N PHE A 243 8.94 -15.92 2.29
CA PHE A 243 9.95 -14.87 2.15
C PHE A 243 10.17 -14.43 0.70
N TRP A 244 10.52 -13.16 0.52
CA TRP A 244 10.95 -12.60 -0.76
C TRP A 244 12.14 -11.66 -0.55
N GLY A 245 13.19 -11.84 -1.35
CA GLY A 245 14.45 -11.10 -1.27
C GLY A 245 15.35 -11.40 -2.47
N GLU A 246 16.65 -11.10 -2.36
CA GLU A 246 17.61 -11.26 -3.48
C GLU A 246 17.78 -12.72 -3.95
N LYS A 247 17.73 -13.69 -3.02
CA LYS A 247 17.87 -15.12 -3.34
C LYS A 247 16.66 -15.61 -4.16
N GLU A 248 15.47 -15.13 -3.80
CA GLU A 248 14.21 -15.49 -4.43
C GLU A 248 14.01 -14.76 -5.78
N SER A 249 14.46 -13.51 -5.90
CA SER A 249 14.45 -12.78 -7.17
C SER A 249 15.45 -13.34 -8.19
N ASP A 250 16.64 -13.76 -7.75
CA ASP A 250 17.60 -14.48 -8.60
C ASP A 250 17.04 -15.82 -9.10
N LEU A 251 16.35 -16.56 -8.23
CA LEU A 251 15.68 -17.81 -8.61
C LEU A 251 14.61 -17.55 -9.69
N LEU A 252 13.83 -16.47 -9.57
CA LEU A 252 12.87 -16.06 -10.58
C LEU A 252 13.54 -15.78 -11.93
N LEU A 253 14.64 -15.02 -11.94
CA LEU A 253 15.38 -14.70 -13.17
C LEU A 253 15.90 -15.97 -13.87
N ARG A 254 16.44 -16.93 -13.10
CA ARG A 254 16.88 -18.23 -13.62
C ARG A 254 15.73 -19.04 -14.22
N LEU A 255 14.57 -19.08 -13.56
CA LEU A 255 13.39 -19.77 -14.06
C LEU A 255 12.82 -19.12 -15.33
N ALA A 256 12.77 -17.79 -15.38
CA ALA A 256 12.32 -17.04 -16.55
C ALA A 256 13.26 -17.23 -17.75
N THR A 257 14.57 -17.23 -17.51
CA THR A 257 15.60 -17.52 -18.54
C THR A 257 15.42 -18.93 -19.10
N ARG A 258 15.23 -19.92 -18.24
CA ARG A 258 14.99 -21.32 -18.66
C ARG A 258 13.71 -21.48 -19.48
N ARG A 259 12.69 -20.64 -19.24
CA ARG A 259 11.43 -20.60 -20.01
C ARG A 259 11.52 -19.76 -21.29
N GLY A 260 12.72 -19.29 -21.65
CA GLY A 260 12.97 -18.54 -22.88
C GLY A 260 12.43 -17.10 -22.84
N TRP A 261 12.42 -16.46 -21.68
CA TRP A 261 12.04 -15.05 -21.58
C TRP A 261 13.20 -14.16 -22.05
N PRO A 262 12.92 -13.06 -22.77
CA PRO A 262 13.95 -12.19 -23.32
C PRO A 262 14.57 -11.31 -22.21
N LEU A 263 15.57 -11.85 -21.52
CA LEU A 263 16.25 -11.23 -20.37
C LEU A 263 17.70 -10.83 -20.68
N SER A 264 18.04 -10.66 -21.96
CA SER A 264 19.38 -10.31 -22.41
C SER A 264 19.81 -8.90 -22.01
N ASN A 265 18.85 -8.00 -21.80
CA ASN A 265 19.09 -6.62 -21.39
C ASN A 265 18.92 -6.44 -19.87
N ASP A 266 19.91 -5.85 -19.23
CA ASP A 266 19.96 -5.55 -17.79
C ASP A 266 18.76 -4.72 -17.33
N LYS A 267 18.33 -3.75 -18.14
CA LYS A 267 17.15 -2.92 -17.84
C LYS A 267 15.87 -3.74 -17.75
N VAL A 268 15.73 -4.76 -18.61
CA VAL A 268 14.56 -5.66 -18.61
C VAL A 268 14.58 -6.54 -17.36
N ARG A 269 15.77 -7.03 -16.96
CA ARG A 269 15.94 -7.81 -15.73
C ARG A 269 15.60 -7.00 -14.48
N GLU A 270 16.13 -5.79 -14.37
CA GLU A 270 15.84 -4.89 -13.25
C GLU A 270 14.35 -4.57 -13.15
N LYS A 271 13.71 -4.29 -14.29
CA LYS A 271 12.28 -4.02 -14.37
C LYS A 271 11.45 -5.23 -13.95
N LEU A 272 11.81 -6.42 -14.41
CA LEU A 272 11.15 -7.66 -14.03
C LEU A 272 11.26 -7.93 -12.53
N VAL A 273 12.44 -7.74 -11.94
CA VAL A 273 12.67 -7.91 -10.49
C VAL A 273 11.84 -6.93 -9.67
N LEU A 274 11.76 -5.66 -10.11
CA LEU A 274 10.94 -4.65 -9.46
C LEU A 274 9.46 -5.06 -9.44
N VAL A 275 8.93 -5.43 -10.60
CA VAL A 275 7.52 -5.85 -10.73
C VAL A 275 7.25 -7.12 -9.93
N ALA A 276 8.16 -8.08 -9.97
CA ALA A 276 8.02 -9.30 -9.19
C ALA A 276 8.02 -9.05 -7.68
N THR A 277 8.83 -8.10 -7.22
CA THR A 277 8.87 -7.69 -5.81
C THR A 277 7.57 -7.01 -5.39
N ASN A 278 6.99 -6.16 -6.24
CA ASN A 278 5.68 -5.57 -5.99
C ASN A 278 4.58 -6.64 -5.91
N ILE A 279 4.56 -7.60 -6.85
CA ILE A 279 3.60 -8.71 -6.83
C ILE A 279 3.76 -9.55 -5.54
N ALA A 280 5.00 -9.84 -5.14
CA ALA A 280 5.29 -10.58 -3.92
C ALA A 280 4.83 -9.84 -2.66
N GLU A 281 5.02 -8.51 -2.61
CA GLU A 281 4.52 -7.66 -1.52
C GLU A 281 2.99 -7.70 -1.44
N ILE A 282 2.31 -7.58 -2.58
CA ILE A 282 0.85 -7.64 -2.68
C ILE A 282 0.33 -9.00 -2.20
N LYS A 283 1.04 -10.08 -2.51
CA LYS A 283 0.73 -11.45 -2.03
C LYS A 283 1.04 -11.67 -0.55
N GLY A 284 1.63 -10.69 0.14
CA GLY A 284 1.92 -10.75 1.57
C GLY A 284 3.25 -11.44 1.91
N ALA A 285 4.20 -11.48 0.97
CA ALA A 285 5.53 -12.01 1.25
C ALA A 285 6.27 -11.14 2.29
N LYS A 286 7.02 -11.79 3.18
CA LYS A 286 7.92 -11.13 4.13
C LYS A 286 9.18 -10.68 3.38
N MET A 287 9.35 -9.36 3.28
CA MET A 287 10.52 -8.78 2.62
C MET A 287 11.75 -8.88 3.53
N LYS A 288 12.81 -9.54 3.05
CA LYS A 288 14.12 -9.49 3.70
C LYS A 288 14.71 -8.12 3.41
N SER A 289 14.69 -7.21 4.39
CA SER A 289 15.36 -5.91 4.25
C SER A 289 16.85 -6.14 4.12
N SER A 290 17.52 -5.41 3.22
CA SER A 290 18.97 -5.39 3.05
C SER A 290 19.75 -4.91 4.29
N THR A 291 19.06 -4.58 5.39
CA THR A 291 19.63 -4.21 6.69
C THR A 291 19.63 -5.35 7.71
N GLU A 292 19.02 -6.50 7.39
CA GLU A 292 19.29 -7.75 8.08
C GLU A 292 20.47 -8.41 7.37
N ILE A 293 21.67 -7.99 7.73
CA ILE A 293 22.85 -8.84 7.57
C ILE A 293 22.47 -10.17 8.22
N ASP A 294 22.46 -11.24 7.42
CA ASP A 294 22.32 -12.63 7.83
C ASP A 294 23.31 -12.90 9.00
N LEU A 295 22.87 -12.67 10.25
CA LEU A 295 23.44 -13.32 11.43
C LEU A 295 23.02 -14.80 11.48
N SER A 296 22.33 -15.29 10.45
CA SER A 296 21.98 -16.71 10.28
C SER A 296 23.19 -17.61 9.98
N ASP A 297 24.38 -17.06 9.72
CA ASP A 297 25.59 -17.88 9.65
C ASP A 297 26.05 -18.39 11.03
N SER A 298 25.49 -17.87 12.14
CA SER A 298 25.71 -18.47 13.47
C SER A 298 25.18 -19.90 13.53
N GLY A 299 23.99 -20.17 12.99
CA GLY A 299 23.37 -21.50 13.07
C GLY A 299 24.11 -22.55 12.24
N THR A 300 24.67 -22.15 11.09
CA THR A 300 25.46 -23.05 10.23
C THR A 300 26.85 -23.26 10.81
N ILE A 301 27.52 -22.20 11.30
CA ILE A 301 28.82 -22.30 11.96
C ILE A 301 28.71 -23.11 13.27
N ASP A 302 27.65 -22.94 14.06
CA ASP A 302 27.45 -23.71 15.29
C ASP A 302 27.14 -25.19 15.00
N ARG A 303 26.43 -25.49 13.90
CA ARG A 303 26.25 -26.87 13.44
C ARG A 303 27.55 -27.49 12.92
N VAL A 304 28.37 -26.74 12.19
CA VAL A 304 29.67 -27.20 11.70
C VAL A 304 30.64 -27.37 12.87
N ARG A 305 30.66 -26.45 13.82
CA ARG A 305 31.46 -26.51 15.06
C ARG A 305 31.05 -27.69 15.94
N ASN A 306 29.75 -27.96 16.08
CA ASN A 306 29.26 -29.14 16.80
C ASN A 306 29.55 -30.47 16.08
N LYS A 307 29.61 -30.46 14.75
CA LYS A 307 30.04 -31.64 13.98
C LYS A 307 31.54 -31.87 14.08
N LEU A 308 32.35 -30.81 14.02
CA LEU A 308 33.79 -30.88 14.20
C LEU A 308 34.17 -31.35 15.61
N SER A 309 33.51 -30.84 16.66
CA SER A 309 33.75 -31.29 18.04
C SER A 309 33.36 -32.75 18.27
N LYS A 310 32.30 -33.24 17.62
CA LYS A 310 31.96 -34.68 17.63
C LYS A 310 33.00 -35.53 16.92
N ILE A 311 33.57 -35.05 15.82
CA ILE A 311 34.64 -35.76 15.09
C ILE A 311 35.93 -35.79 15.93
N ASP A 312 36.30 -34.68 16.56
CA ASP A 312 37.49 -34.62 17.42
C ASP A 312 37.37 -35.56 18.63
N ASN A 313 36.18 -35.67 19.24
CA ASN A 313 35.93 -36.61 20.33
C ASN A 313 36.01 -38.08 19.85
N LEU A 314 35.46 -38.41 18.67
CA LEU A 314 35.57 -39.76 18.10
C LEU A 314 37.01 -40.13 17.72
N LEU A 315 37.81 -39.16 17.27
CA LEU A 315 39.23 -39.36 16.99
C LEU A 315 40.07 -39.50 18.26
N ALA A 316 39.69 -38.81 19.34
CA ALA A 316 40.33 -38.94 20.66
C ALA A 316 40.04 -40.29 21.32
N GLU A 317 38.81 -40.82 21.18
CA GLU A 317 38.44 -42.15 21.66
C GLU A 317 39.14 -43.27 20.88
N ARG A 318 39.33 -43.10 19.55
CA ARG A 318 40.12 -44.04 18.74
C ARG A 318 41.62 -44.06 19.03
N LYS A 319 42.18 -43.05 19.69
CA LYS A 319 43.60 -43.02 20.11
C LYS A 319 43.83 -43.62 21.50
N LYS A 320 42.76 -43.99 22.22
CA LYS A 320 42.83 -44.61 23.55
C LYS A 320 42.38 -46.09 23.57
N SER A 321 42.16 -46.68 22.39
CA SER A 321 42.07 -48.12 22.18
C SER A 321 43.26 -48.60 21.35
#